data_AF-A0A414ZR93-F1
#
_entry.id   AF-A0A414ZR93-F1
#
_cell.length_a   1.000
_cell.length_b   1.000
_cell.length_c   1.000
_cell.angle_alpha   90.00
_cell.angle_beta   90.00
_cell.angle_gamma   90.00
#
_symmetry.space_group_name_H-M   'P 1'
#
loop_
_entity.id
_entity.type
_entity.pdbx_description
1 polymer ?
#
loop_
_entity_poly.entity_id
_entity_poly.type
_entity_poly.pdbx_seq_one_letter_code
_entity_poly.pdbx_strand_id
1 'polypeptide(L)'
;MQKIIDKTVLSDGTKIQLEDWHSENSEKHPDLYGYMIGAYPKAKNTGKWGWVRTGETFRLSIGRNEYAKYTDDMVLADYESLKNGTKTLANLREHFNDGAKHEFYLGLIDKEPEW
;
A
#
# COMPACT_ATOMS: atom_id res chain seq x y z
N MET A 1 -6.14 0.06 -17.67
CA MET A 1 -4.70 0.39 -17.51
C MET A 1 -4.52 1.29 -16.29
N GLN A 2 -3.60 0.95 -15.39
CA GLN A 2 -3.21 1.80 -14.26
C GLN A 2 -2.89 3.23 -14.71
N LYS A 3 -3.53 4.21 -14.07
CA LYS A 3 -3.24 5.64 -14.24
C LYS A 3 -2.74 6.22 -12.92
N ILE A 4 -1.62 6.94 -12.94
CA ILE A 4 -1.14 7.66 -11.76
C ILE A 4 -1.76 9.06 -11.75
N ILE A 5 -2.42 9.42 -10.66
CA ILE A 5 -3.12 10.71 -10.50
C ILE A 5 -2.26 11.72 -9.74
N ASP A 6 -1.60 11.29 -8.66
CA ASP A 6 -0.74 12.15 -7.84
C ASP A 6 0.50 11.38 -7.36
N LYS A 7 1.58 12.13 -7.07
CA LYS A 7 2.83 11.63 -6.49
C LYS A 7 3.37 12.61 -5.47
N THR A 8 3.85 12.11 -4.35
CA THR A 8 4.54 12.92 -3.35
C THR A 8 5.61 12.12 -2.61
N VAL A 9 6.40 12.80 -1.80
CA VAL A 9 7.43 12.22 -0.94
C VAL A 9 7.08 12.59 0.50
N LEU A 10 6.96 11.59 1.37
CA LEU A 10 6.71 11.76 2.78
C LEU A 10 7.95 12.35 3.49
N SER A 11 7.77 12.84 4.71
CA SER A 11 8.85 13.46 5.51
C SER A 11 10.02 12.52 5.82
N ASP A 12 9.78 11.21 5.83
CA ASP A 12 10.80 10.18 6.00
C ASP A 12 11.53 9.77 4.70
N GLY A 13 11.17 10.42 3.57
CA GLY A 13 11.71 10.13 2.24
C GLY A 13 10.99 9.02 1.48
N THR A 14 9.95 8.41 2.06
CA THR A 14 9.14 7.40 1.37
C THR A 14 8.35 8.04 0.23
N LYS A 15 8.50 7.51 -0.98
CA LYS A 15 7.71 7.95 -2.14
C LYS A 15 6.35 7.28 -2.08
N ILE A 16 5.28 8.02 -2.31
CA ILE A 16 3.93 7.48 -2.48
C ILE A 16 3.28 8.03 -3.75
N GLN A 17 2.37 7.26 -4.31
CA GLN A 17 1.56 7.68 -5.45
C GLN A 17 0.10 7.23 -5.28
N LEU A 18 -0.81 8.06 -5.75
CA LEU A 18 -2.23 7.72 -5.89
C LEU A 18 -2.46 7.19 -7.30
N GLU A 19 -3.00 5.98 -7.37
CA GLU A 19 -3.23 5.23 -8.60
C GLU A 19 -4.72 4.97 -8.80
N ASP A 20 -5.18 5.07 -10.04
CA ASP A 20 -6.53 4.73 -10.48
C ASP A 20 -6.50 3.47 -11.34
N TRP A 21 -7.19 2.45 -10.85
CA TRP A 21 -7.31 1.14 -11.47
C TRP A 21 -8.73 0.84 -11.98
N HIS A 22 -9.67 1.79 -11.95
CA HIS A 22 -11.06 1.55 -12.36
C HIS A 22 -11.18 1.02 -13.80
N SER A 23 -10.26 1.42 -14.67
CA SER A 23 -10.24 0.95 -16.06
C SER A 23 -9.85 -0.52 -16.24
N GLU A 24 -9.46 -1.23 -15.17
CA GLU A 24 -9.29 -2.69 -15.15
C GLU A 24 -10.58 -3.44 -14.80
N ASN A 25 -11.65 -2.73 -14.43
CA ASN A 25 -12.94 -3.35 -14.17
C ASN A 25 -13.56 -3.90 -15.47
N SER A 26 -14.27 -5.02 -15.33
CA SER A 26 -14.98 -5.67 -16.43
C SER A 26 -16.48 -5.58 -16.19
N GLU A 27 -17.30 -5.82 -17.21
CA GLU A 27 -18.77 -5.85 -17.02
C GLU A 27 -19.23 -6.85 -15.95
N LYS A 28 -18.52 -7.97 -15.79
CA LYS A 28 -18.80 -9.00 -14.77
C LYS A 28 -18.36 -8.60 -13.37
N HIS A 29 -17.37 -7.71 -13.30
CA HIS A 29 -16.75 -7.23 -12.07
C HIS A 29 -16.57 -5.71 -12.18
N PRO A 30 -17.69 -4.95 -12.19
CA PRO A 30 -17.67 -3.52 -12.48
C PRO A 30 -16.96 -2.73 -11.38
N ASP A 31 -16.89 -3.32 -10.19
CA ASP A 31 -16.35 -2.73 -8.98
C ASP A 31 -15.34 -3.68 -8.33
N LEU A 32 -14.36 -4.22 -9.07
CA LEU A 32 -13.29 -5.02 -8.45
C LEU A 32 -12.09 -4.15 -8.03
N TYR A 33 -11.74 -3.21 -8.90
CA TYR A 33 -10.63 -2.29 -8.78
C TYR A 33 -11.14 -0.86 -8.57
N GLY A 34 -10.26 0.00 -8.05
CA GLY A 34 -10.53 1.41 -7.83
C GLY A 34 -9.25 2.16 -7.50
N TYR A 35 -9.27 3.04 -6.50
CA TYR A 35 -8.07 3.74 -6.08
C TYR A 35 -7.13 2.85 -5.28
N MET A 36 -5.84 3.13 -5.42
CA MET A 36 -4.76 2.46 -4.69
C MET A 36 -3.65 3.45 -4.35
N ILE A 37 -3.16 3.35 -3.11
CA ILE A 37 -1.91 3.98 -2.70
C ILE A 37 -0.78 3.00 -2.98
N GLY A 38 0.13 3.38 -3.85
CA GLY A 38 1.42 2.71 -4.03
C GLY A 38 2.50 3.43 -3.22
N ALA A 39 2.98 2.78 -2.16
CA ALA A 39 4.08 3.29 -1.34
C ALA A 39 5.38 2.54 -1.62
N TYR A 40 6.50 3.26 -1.52
CA TYR A 40 7.83 2.74 -1.83
C TYR A 40 8.83 2.94 -0.67
N PRO A 41 8.57 2.37 0.51
CA PRO A 41 9.46 2.45 1.66
C PRO A 41 10.70 1.57 1.47
N LYS A 42 11.74 1.82 2.28
CA LYS A 42 12.89 0.91 2.41
C LYS A 42 12.56 -0.21 3.39
N ALA A 43 12.78 -1.46 3.00
CA ALA A 43 12.56 -2.61 3.86
C ALA A 43 13.48 -2.59 5.08
N LYS A 44 12.94 -2.93 6.24
CA LYS A 44 13.67 -3.13 7.49
C LYS A 44 14.14 -4.57 7.65
N ASN A 45 13.32 -5.51 7.16
CA ASN A 45 13.62 -6.94 7.23
C ASN A 45 13.83 -7.54 5.83
N THR A 46 14.64 -8.59 5.77
CA THR A 46 14.87 -9.39 4.56
C THR A 46 13.93 -10.59 4.59
N GLY A 47 13.14 -10.78 3.54
CA GLY A 47 12.26 -11.94 3.42
C GLY A 47 13.06 -13.24 3.28
N LYS A 48 12.48 -14.36 3.71
CA LYS A 48 13.06 -15.71 3.70
C LYS A 48 13.66 -16.10 2.36
N TRP A 49 13.02 -15.71 1.26
CA TRP A 49 13.46 -16.01 -0.11
C TRP A 49 14.34 -14.91 -0.72
N GLY A 50 14.61 -13.82 0.01
CA GLY A 50 15.49 -12.73 -0.41
C GLY A 50 14.98 -11.91 -1.60
N TRP A 51 13.68 -11.97 -1.92
CA TRP A 51 13.04 -11.17 -2.98
C TRP A 51 12.91 -9.69 -2.59
N VAL A 52 12.75 -9.42 -1.30
CA VAL A 52 12.85 -8.09 -0.69
C VAL A 52 13.93 -8.18 0.37
N ARG A 53 14.94 -7.32 0.27
CA ARG A 53 16.07 -7.29 1.21
C ARG A 53 16.11 -6.00 1.99
N THR A 54 16.65 -6.07 3.19
CA THR A 54 16.81 -4.91 4.08
C THR A 54 17.55 -3.79 3.35
N GLY A 55 16.99 -2.57 3.43
CA GLY A 55 17.52 -1.36 2.77
C GLY A 55 17.03 -1.15 1.33
N GLU A 56 16.51 -2.19 0.67
CA GLU A 56 15.93 -2.07 -0.67
C GLU A 56 14.52 -1.46 -0.62
N THR A 57 14.16 -0.75 -1.67
CA THR A 57 12.80 -0.26 -1.84
C THR A 57 11.89 -1.40 -2.30
N PHE A 58 10.74 -1.56 -1.66
CA PHE A 58 9.69 -2.48 -2.11
C PHE A 58 8.38 -1.72 -2.35
N ARG A 59 7.48 -2.30 -3.14
CA ARG A 59 6.13 -1.74 -3.34
C ARG A 59 5.21 -2.27 -2.24
N LEU A 60 4.64 -1.35 -1.46
CA LEU A 60 3.55 -1.60 -0.56
C LEU A 60 2.27 -1.04 -1.20
N SER A 61 1.28 -1.90 -1.44
CA SER A 61 0.00 -1.52 -2.03
C SER A 61 -1.09 -1.49 -0.97
N ILE A 62 -1.89 -0.42 -0.98
CA ILE A 62 -3.09 -0.23 -0.16
C ILE A 62 -4.21 0.16 -1.12
N GLY A 63 -5.03 -0.80 -1.51
CA GLY A 63 -6.14 -0.57 -2.44
C GLY A 63 -7.49 -0.68 -1.77
N ARG A 64 -8.52 -0.13 -2.41
CA ARG A 64 -9.90 -0.42 -1.99
C ARG A 64 -10.13 -1.93 -1.86
N ASN A 65 -10.94 -2.31 -0.89
CA ASN A 65 -11.27 -3.70 -0.62
C ASN A 65 -12.70 -3.79 -0.07
N GLU A 66 -13.61 -4.34 -0.86
CA GLU A 66 -15.01 -4.46 -0.50
C GLU A 66 -15.24 -5.36 0.73
N TYR A 67 -14.49 -6.46 0.85
CA TYR A 67 -14.58 -7.37 1.99
C TYR A 67 -14.15 -6.71 3.31
N ALA A 68 -13.16 -5.81 3.24
CA ALA A 68 -12.71 -5.02 4.38
C ALA A 68 -13.54 -3.73 4.57
N LYS A 69 -14.56 -3.49 3.73
CA LYS A 69 -15.33 -2.23 3.67
C LYS A 69 -14.44 -0.99 3.54
N TYR A 70 -13.29 -1.14 2.89
CA TYR A 70 -12.34 -0.07 2.64
C TYR A 70 -12.60 0.52 1.26
N THR A 71 -13.29 1.66 1.22
CA THR A 71 -13.82 2.26 0.00
C THR A 71 -12.81 3.17 -0.68
N ASP A 72 -13.09 3.57 -1.91
CA ASP A 72 -12.30 4.57 -2.65
C ASP A 72 -12.16 5.89 -1.88
N ASP A 73 -13.24 6.39 -1.27
CA ASP A 73 -13.20 7.60 -0.46
C ASP A 73 -12.24 7.46 0.74
N MET A 74 -12.17 6.27 1.34
CA MET A 74 -11.22 5.99 2.43
C MET A 74 -9.78 5.94 1.92
N VAL A 75 -9.53 5.32 0.76
CA VAL A 75 -8.20 5.34 0.12
C VAL A 75 -7.75 6.78 -0.17
N LEU A 76 -8.64 7.61 -0.71
CA LEU A 76 -8.35 9.02 -0.99
C LEU A 76 -8.07 9.81 0.30
N ALA A 77 -8.89 9.63 1.33
CA ALA A 77 -8.70 10.28 2.61
C ALA A 77 -7.39 9.86 3.31
N ASP A 78 -7.03 8.58 3.22
CA ASP A 78 -5.78 8.07 3.75
C ASP A 78 -4.57 8.56 2.97
N TYR A 79 -4.66 8.68 1.64
CA TYR A 79 -3.59 9.28 0.83
C TYR A 79 -3.29 10.71 1.26
N GLU A 80 -4.32 11.54 1.42
CA GLU A 80 -4.16 12.92 1.91
C GLU A 80 -3.64 12.96 3.36
N SER A 81 -4.08 12.01 4.20
CA SER A 81 -3.59 11.89 5.58
C SER A 81 -2.12 11.47 5.67
N LEU A 82 -1.63 10.65 4.74
CA LEU A 82 -0.20 10.34 4.61
C LEU A 82 0.56 11.58 4.13
N LYS A 83 0.06 12.24 3.08
CA LYS A 83 0.68 13.43 2.47
C LYS A 83 0.84 14.58 3.45
N ASN A 84 -0.14 14.80 4.33
CA ASN A 84 -0.10 15.83 5.36
C ASN A 84 0.57 15.38 6.68
N GLY A 85 0.97 14.11 6.79
CA GLY A 85 1.67 13.56 7.96
C GLY A 85 0.79 13.28 9.19
N THR A 86 -0.53 13.31 9.06
CA THR A 86 -1.46 12.94 10.16
C THR A 86 -1.58 11.43 10.35
N LYS A 87 -1.26 10.65 9.30
CA LYS A 87 -1.09 9.20 9.36
C LYS A 87 0.28 8.78 8.84
N THR A 88 0.75 7.64 9.33
CA THR A 88 1.92 6.90 8.81
C THR A 88 1.46 5.61 8.12
N LEU A 89 2.34 4.97 7.34
CA LEU A 89 2.04 3.64 6.78
C LEU A 89 1.66 2.62 7.85
N ALA A 90 2.28 2.68 9.04
CA ALA A 90 1.96 1.79 10.15
C ALA A 90 0.51 1.93 10.65
N ASN A 91 -0.08 3.12 10.55
CA ASN A 91 -1.49 3.34 10.90
C ASN A 91 -2.46 2.66 9.93
N LEU A 92 -2.01 2.30 8.71
CA LEU A 92 -2.82 1.68 7.66
C LEU A 92 -2.57 0.17 7.53
N ARG A 93 -1.91 -0.46 8.51
CA ARG A 93 -1.48 -1.87 8.42
C ARG A 93 -2.60 -2.86 8.09
N GLU A 94 -3.81 -2.58 8.58
CA GLU A 94 -5.00 -3.43 8.34
C GLU A 94 -5.47 -3.42 6.88
N HIS A 95 -4.98 -2.47 6.07
CA HIS A 95 -5.35 -2.30 4.66
C HIS A 95 -4.23 -2.71 3.70
N PHE A 96 -3.11 -3.26 4.21
CA PHE A 96 -2.04 -3.74 3.34
C PHE A 96 -2.51 -4.94 2.52
N ASN A 97 -2.35 -4.89 1.20
CA ASN A 97 -2.77 -5.98 0.32
C ASN A 97 -2.07 -7.32 0.64
N ASP A 98 -0.77 -7.30 0.95
CA ASP A 98 -0.01 -8.49 1.40
C ASP A 98 0.04 -8.63 2.94
N GLY A 99 -0.81 -7.87 3.65
CA GLY A 99 -1.02 -7.95 5.09
C GLY A 99 0.28 -8.03 5.90
N ALA A 100 0.37 -9.07 6.74
CA ALA A 100 1.49 -9.34 7.63
C ALA A 100 2.87 -9.39 6.93
N LYS A 101 2.91 -9.70 5.63
CA LYS A 101 4.18 -9.71 4.88
C LYS A 101 4.72 -8.30 4.66
N HIS A 102 3.85 -7.34 4.33
CA HIS A 102 4.21 -5.93 4.29
C HIS A 102 4.51 -5.37 5.68
N GLU A 103 3.79 -5.80 6.71
CA GLU A 103 4.12 -5.47 8.10
C GLU A 103 5.55 -5.92 8.46
N PHE A 104 5.92 -7.14 8.08
CA PHE A 104 7.26 -7.67 8.29
C PHE A 104 8.31 -6.85 7.54
N TYR A 105 8.11 -6.53 6.26
CA TYR A 105 9.07 -5.71 5.51
C TYR A 105 9.19 -4.27 6.05
N LEU A 106 8.12 -3.71 6.60
CA LEU A 106 8.17 -2.43 7.31
C LEU A 106 8.83 -2.52 8.70
N GLY A 107 9.06 -3.73 9.23
CA GLY A 107 9.56 -3.95 10.59
C GLY A 107 8.51 -3.67 11.67
N LEU A 108 7.23 -3.83 11.36
CA LEU A 108 6.13 -3.71 12.34
C LEU A 108 5.92 -5.01 13.13
N ILE A 109 6.39 -6.14 12.59
CA ILE A 109 6.42 -7.45 13.23
C ILE A 109 7.80 -8.10 13.04
N ASP A 110 8.19 -8.94 13.99
CA ASP A 110 9.54 -9.54 14.02
C ASP A 110 9.64 -10.87 13.27
N LYS A 111 8.51 -11.54 13.04
CA LYS A 111 8.45 -12.86 12.39
C LYS A 111 7.74 -12.75 11.05
N GLU A 112 8.39 -13.22 9.99
CA GLU A 112 7.75 -13.33 8.68
C GLU A 112 6.61 -14.37 8.75
N PRO A 113 5.41 -14.07 8.20
CA PRO A 113 4.34 -15.05 8.10
C PRO A 113 4.77 -16.26 7.24
N GLU A 114 4.33 -17.45 7.62
CA GLU A 114 4.76 -18.73 7.00
C GLU A 114 3.80 -19.26 5.92
N TRP A 115 2.68 -18.59 5.71
CA TRP A 115 1.60 -19.02 4.80
C TRP A 115 1.81 -18.56 3.35
#